data_AF-M0HYL1-F1
#
_entry.id   AF-M0HYL1-F1
#
_cell.length_a   1.000
_cell.length_b   1.000
_cell.length_c   1.000
_cell.angle_alpha   90.00
_cell.angle_beta   90.00
_cell.angle_gamma   90.00
#
_symmetry.space_group_name_H-M   'P 1'
#
loop_
_entity.id
_entity.type
_entity.pdbx_description
1 polymer ?
#
loop_
_entity_poly.entity_id
_entity_poly.type
_entity_poly.pdbx_seq_one_letter_code
_entity_poly.pdbx_strand_id
1 'polypeptide(L)' 'MLGQIVKKFASSELGDLQNQGRIIAERLFTRNAIFAAKVQQNHRINIPKAEVEKLDLKEGELVQVVLTSIDENDE' A
#
# COMPACT_ATOMS: atom_id res chain seq x y z
N MET A 1 -10.94 41.18 -10.95
CA MET A 1 -11.41 40.28 -9.87
C MET A 1 -11.59 38.81 -10.31
N LEU A 2 -11.03 38.38 -11.45
CA LEU A 2 -11.11 36.98 -11.91
C LEU A 2 -9.92 36.12 -11.46
N GLY A 3 -8.73 36.74 -11.31
CA GLY A 3 -7.51 36.04 -10.90
C GLY A 3 -7.49 35.51 -9.46
N GLN A 4 -8.39 35.98 -8.59
CA GLN A 4 -8.51 35.48 -7.21
C GLN A 4 -9.44 34.25 -7.09
N ILE A 5 -10.35 34.07 -8.06
CA ILE A 5 -11.29 32.95 -8.06
C ILE A 5 -10.57 31.68 -8.54
N VAL A 6 -9.80 31.77 -9.62
CA VAL A 6 -9.01 30.64 -10.16
C VAL A 6 -7.98 30.12 -9.13
N LYS A 7 -7.38 31.01 -8.33
CA LYS A 7 -6.37 30.66 -7.33
C LYS A 7 -6.96 29.91 -6.12
N LYS A 8 -8.23 30.17 -5.76
CA LYS A 8 -8.92 29.49 -4.66
C LYS A 8 -9.43 28.10 -5.03
N PHE A 9 -9.92 27.92 -6.26
CA PHE A 9 -10.37 26.61 -6.73
C PHE A 9 -9.20 25.63 -6.91
N ALA A 10 -8.06 26.09 -7.44
CA ALA A 10 -6.87 25.25 -7.58
C ALA A 10 -6.25 24.84 -6.24
N SER A 11 -6.37 25.65 -5.18
CA SER A 11 -5.80 25.31 -3.86
C SER A 11 -6.67 24.38 -3.02
N SER A 12 -7.99 24.38 -3.23
CA SER A 12 -8.92 23.59 -2.40
C SER A 12 -9.07 22.14 -2.88
N GLU A 13 -9.08 21.87 -4.19
CA GLU A 13 -9.17 20.49 -4.70
C GLU A 13 -7.85 19.72 -4.62
N LEU A 14 -6.70 20.39 -4.82
CA LEU A 14 -5.37 19.76 -4.74
C LEU A 14 -4.94 19.44 -3.30
N GLY A 15 -5.37 20.22 -2.32
CA GLY A 15 -5.07 19.98 -0.90
C GLY A 15 -5.79 18.75 -0.33
N ASP A 16 -7.06 18.53 -0.72
CA ASP A 16 -7.86 17.40 -0.25
C ASP A 16 -7.43 16.06 -0.87
N LEU A 17 -7.00 16.05 -2.13
CA LEU A 17 -6.50 14.84 -2.81
C LEU A 17 -5.18 14.32 -2.22
N GLN A 18 -4.24 15.21 -1.88
CA GLN A 18 -2.98 14.80 -1.23
C GLN A 18 -3.23 14.22 0.16
N ASN A 19 -4.17 14.81 0.92
CA ASN A 19 -4.50 14.34 2.26
C ASN A 19 -5.20 12.97 2.23
N GLN A 20 -6.07 12.71 1.23
CA GLN A 20 -6.70 11.41 1.02
C GLN A 20 -5.69 10.32 0.60
N GLY A 21 -4.77 10.63 -0.31
CA GLY A 21 -3.71 9.70 -0.72
C GLY A 21 -2.82 9.27 0.45
N ARG A 22 -2.45 10.22 1.32
CA ARG A 22 -1.68 9.93 2.54
C ARG A 22 -2.43 9.04 3.52
N ILE A 23 -3.72 9.28 3.75
CA ILE A 23 -4.54 8.47 4.66
C ILE A 23 -4.71 7.03 4.14
N ILE A 24 -4.84 6.85 2.81
CA ILE A 24 -4.93 5.53 2.18
C ILE A 24 -3.60 4.80 2.29
N ALA A 25 -2.49 5.48 1.98
CA ALA A 25 -1.15 4.91 2.14
C ALA A 25 -0.89 4.52 3.60
N GLU A 26 -1.10 5.43 4.56
CA GLU A 26 -0.94 5.16 5.99
C GLU A 26 -1.79 3.98 6.43
N ARG A 27 -3.07 3.89 6.04
CA ARG A 27 -3.94 2.75 6.40
C ARG A 27 -3.49 1.44 5.79
N LEU A 28 -3.02 1.44 4.55
CA LEU A 28 -2.45 0.26 3.90
C LEU A 28 -1.17 -0.19 4.63
N PHE A 29 -0.27 0.73 4.98
CA PHE A 29 0.97 0.38 5.70
C PHE A 29 0.73 -0.03 7.17
N THR A 30 -0.33 0.45 7.81
CA THR A 30 -0.61 0.12 9.23
C THR A 30 -1.34 -1.21 9.39
N ARG A 31 -2.10 -1.67 8.38
CA ARG A 31 -2.90 -2.91 8.44
C ARG A 31 -2.38 -4.05 7.57
N ASN A 32 -1.45 -3.78 6.65
CA ASN A 32 -0.91 -4.80 5.78
C ASN A 32 0.53 -5.15 6.16
N ALA A 33 0.88 -6.41 5.99
CA ALA A 33 2.26 -6.87 5.93
C ALA A 33 2.75 -6.73 4.48
N ILE A 34 3.83 -5.98 4.26
CA ILE A 34 4.49 -5.87 2.96
C ILE A 34 5.92 -6.33 3.16
N PHE A 35 6.31 -7.40 2.46
CA PHE A 35 7.63 -8.00 2.56
C PHE A 35 8.08 -8.53 1.19
N ALA A 36 9.38 -8.49 0.93
CA ALA A 36 9.95 -9.12 -0.24
C ALA A 36 10.01 -10.64 -0.04
N ALA A 37 9.54 -11.41 -1.02
CA ALA A 37 9.62 -12.86 -1.01
C ALA A 37 9.88 -13.40 -2.40
N LYS A 38 10.63 -14.52 -2.47
CA LYS A 38 10.85 -15.24 -3.72
C LYS A 38 9.69 -16.19 -3.98
N VAL A 39 9.20 -16.20 -5.21
CA VAL A 39 8.24 -17.22 -5.67
C VAL A 39 8.98 -18.56 -5.72
N GLN A 40 8.53 -19.51 -4.92
CA GLN A 40 9.09 -20.87 -4.84
C GLN A 40 8.48 -21.78 -5.91
N GLN A 41 8.98 -23.01 -6.00
CA GLN A 41 8.41 -24.04 -6.86
C GLN A 41 6.91 -24.21 -6.59
N ASN A 42 6.16 -24.53 -7.65
CA ASN A 42 4.71 -24.64 -7.62
C ASN A 42 3.98 -23.35 -7.23
N HIS A 43 4.57 -22.18 -7.55
CA HIS A 43 3.97 -20.86 -7.35
C HIS A 43 3.61 -20.56 -5.88
N ARG A 44 4.43 -21.04 -4.95
CA ARG A 44 4.23 -20.81 -3.51
C ARG A 44 5.02 -19.61 -3.03
N ILE A 45 4.45 -18.89 -2.07
CA ILE A 45 5.11 -17.81 -1.34
C ILE A 45 4.95 -18.13 0.15
N ASN A 46 6.05 -18.07 0.90
CA ASN A 46 6.00 -18.21 2.35
C ASN A 46 5.88 -16.84 2.99
N ILE A 47 4.88 -16.68 3.86
CA ILE A 47 4.74 -15.50 4.70
C ILE A 47 5.74 -15.62 5.87
N PRO A 48 6.63 -14.63 6.09
CA PRO A 48 7.54 -14.63 7.22
C PRO A 48 6.78 -14.71 8.55
N LYS A 49 7.32 -15.47 9.51
CA LYS A 49 6.68 -15.66 10.82
C LYS A 49 6.37 -14.33 11.53
N ALA A 50 7.25 -13.35 11.41
CA ALA A 50 7.06 -12.03 12.00
C ALA A 50 5.79 -11.32 11.47
N GLU A 51 5.47 -11.49 10.18
CA GLU A 51 4.28 -10.90 9.58
C GLU A 51 3.01 -11.67 9.94
N VAL A 52 3.10 -13.00 10.09
CA VAL A 52 1.99 -13.83 10.62
C VAL A 52 1.63 -13.38 12.04
N GLU A 53 2.62 -13.18 12.91
CA GLU A 53 2.43 -12.73 14.29
C GLU A 53 1.91 -11.29 14.36
N LYS A 54 2.47 -10.37 13.55
CA LYS A 54 2.06 -8.97 13.51
C LYS A 54 0.60 -8.78 13.08
N LEU A 55 0.13 -9.62 12.16
CA LEU A 55 -1.24 -9.58 11.64
C LEU A 55 -2.21 -10.52 12.38
N ASP A 56 -1.75 -11.29 13.37
CA ASP A 56 -2.53 -12.33 14.06
C ASP A 56 -3.23 -13.32 13.10
N LEU A 57 -2.54 -13.68 12.00
CA LEU A 57 -3.10 -14.56 10.97
C LEU A 57 -3.25 -15.99 11.48
N LYS A 58 -4.40 -16.60 11.18
CA LYS A 58 -4.72 -17.98 11.60
C LYS A 58 -4.70 -18.94 10.41
N GLU A 59 -4.39 -20.20 10.70
CA GLU A 59 -4.48 -21.26 9.69
C GLU A 59 -5.91 -21.37 9.13
N GLY A 60 -6.03 -21.42 7.80
CA GLY A 60 -7.32 -21.47 7.11
C GLY A 60 -8.00 -20.12 6.89
N GLU A 61 -7.42 -19.02 7.38
CA GLU A 61 -7.91 -17.67 7.13
C GLU A 61 -7.73 -17.25 5.66
N LEU A 62 -8.73 -16.59 5.09
CA LEU A 62 -8.66 -16.03 3.74
C LEU A 62 -7.96 -14.67 3.78
N VAL A 63 -6.94 -14.51 2.94
CA VAL A 63 -6.19 -13.26 2.81
C VAL A 63 -6.27 -12.70 1.39
N GLN A 64 -6.20 -11.38 1.26
CA GLN A 64 -6.02 -10.72 -0.02
C GLN A 64 -4.51 -10.63 -0.33
N VAL A 65 -4.11 -11.10 -1.51
CA VAL A 65 -2.71 -11.06 -1.95
C VAL A 65 -2.55 -10.04 -3.07
N VAL A 66 -1.59 -9.12 -2.90
CA VAL A 66 -1.15 -8.17 -3.92
C VAL A 66 0.30 -8.49 -4.25
N LEU A 67 0.59 -8.77 -5.51
CA LEU A 67 1.93 -9.13 -5.98
C LEU A 67 2.46 -8.04 -6.91
N THR A 68 3.69 -7.61 -6.64
CA THR A 68 4.43 -6.68 -7.48
C THR A 68 5.76 -7.33 -7.84
N SER A 69 6.08 -7.42 -9.14
CA SER A 69 7.42 -7.83 -9.56
C SER A 69 8.43 -6.78 -9.11
N ILE A 70 9.52 -7.21 -8.50
CA ILE A 70 10.64 -6.34 -8.15
C ILE A 70 11.75 -6.71 -9.12
N ASP A 71 12.03 -5.83 -10.09
CA ASP A 71 13.16 -6.00 -10.99
C ASP A 71 14.45 -5.61 -10.25
N GLU A 72 15.51 -6.41 -10.38
CA GLU A 72 16.83 -6.12 -9.76
C GLU A 72 17.51 -4.85 -10.32
N ASN A 73 16.89 -4.15 -11.27
CA ASN A 73 17.46 -3.00 -11.98
C ASN A 73 16.90 -1.63 -11.53
N ASP A 74 16.04 -1.59 -10.51
CA ASP A 74 15.44 -0.34 -9.98
C ASP A 74 16.18 0.22 -8.74
N GLU A 75 17.42 -0.22 -8.48
CA GLU A 75 18.39 0.42 -7.56
C GLU A 75 19.45 1.22 -8.33
#